data_AF-A0A924JJR6-F1
#
_entry.id   AF-A0A924JJR6-F1
#
_cell.length_a   1.000
_cell.length_b   1.000
_cell.length_c   1.000
_cell.angle_alpha   90.00
_cell.angle_beta   90.00
_cell.angle_gamma   90.00
#
_symmetry.space_group_name_H-M   'P 1'
#
loop_
_entity.id
_entity.type
_entity.pdbx_description
1 polymer ?
#
loop_
_entity_poly.entity_id
_entity_poly.type
_entity_poly.pdbx_seq_one_letter_code
_entity_poly.pdbx_strand_id
1 'polypeptide(L)'
;MSSLPDYIERQRHNFLVAKILVEVGCPVFPCKSADKSPLIPAWKFRDALLTREQRESIRAEFVAKHGFKPAHIGATLNNATLMKIWRQFPDAVYGIPCGLAGVVVVDADYKDDGPRLLAEFVEEQGGWPKGVVTIPTRGGGQHHYFINDVGLTNSAGGMKKLGCDIRGN
;
A
#
# COMPACT_ATOMS: atom_id res chain seq x y z
N MET A 1 -25.73 21.91 9.62
CA MET A 1 -24.30 21.55 9.50
C MET A 1 -24.07 21.16 8.04
N SER A 2 -23.27 21.92 7.29
CA SER A 2 -22.95 21.58 5.89
C SER A 2 -22.05 20.35 5.89
N SER A 3 -22.45 19.27 5.22
CA SER A 3 -21.53 18.17 4.90
C SER A 3 -20.37 18.71 4.07
N LEU A 4 -19.18 18.17 4.25
CA LEU A 4 -18.05 18.52 3.40
C LEU A 4 -18.30 17.94 2.00
N PRO A 5 -17.79 18.57 0.92
CA PRO A 5 -17.76 17.94 -0.38
C PRO A 5 -17.07 16.57 -0.32
N ASP A 6 -17.63 15.56 -1.00
CA ASP A 6 -17.17 14.16 -0.98
C ASP A 6 -15.65 14.00 -1.22
N TYR A 7 -15.07 14.86 -2.07
CA TYR A 7 -13.63 14.83 -2.33
C TYR A 7 -12.80 15.24 -1.10
N ILE A 8 -13.25 16.20 -0.28
CA ILE A 8 -12.54 16.62 0.93
C ILE A 8 -12.62 15.51 1.99
N GLU A 9 -13.77 14.85 2.10
CA GLU A 9 -13.93 13.70 2.99
C GLU A 9 -12.99 12.56 2.60
N ARG A 10 -12.86 12.29 1.30
CA ARG A 10 -11.93 11.30 0.77
C ARG A 10 -10.46 11.65 1.03
N GLN A 11 -10.05 12.89 0.78
CA GLN A 11 -8.68 13.36 1.07
C GLN A 11 -8.35 13.17 2.56
N ARG A 12 -9.27 13.60 3.44
CA ARG A 12 -9.15 13.45 4.89
C ARG A 12 -9.07 11.98 5.30
N HIS A 13 -9.95 11.13 4.77
CA HIS A 13 -9.97 9.71 5.04
C HIS A 13 -8.63 9.05 4.67
N ASN A 14 -8.14 9.26 3.44
CA ASN A 14 -6.88 8.67 2.99
C ASN A 14 -5.69 9.08 3.87
N PHE A 15 -5.63 10.36 4.25
CA PHE A 15 -4.59 10.85 5.15
C PHE A 15 -4.68 10.22 6.55
N LEU A 16 -5.89 10.14 7.12
CA LEU A 16 -6.09 9.56 8.46
C LEU A 16 -5.72 8.08 8.50
N VAL A 17 -6.06 7.30 7.46
CA VAL A 17 -5.66 5.89 7.40
C VAL A 17 -4.14 5.76 7.27
N ALA A 18 -3.50 6.56 6.41
CA ALA A 18 -2.04 6.58 6.30
C ALA A 18 -1.36 6.92 7.64
N LYS A 19 -1.95 7.86 8.40
CA LYS A 19 -1.47 8.24 9.74
C LYS A 19 -1.57 7.09 10.74
N ILE A 20 -2.73 6.42 10.79
CA ILE A 20 -2.94 5.25 11.66
C ILE A 20 -1.92 4.15 11.34
N LEU A 21 -1.71 3.86 10.04
CA LEU A 21 -0.72 2.86 9.62
C LEU A 21 0.69 3.21 10.13
N VAL A 22 1.11 4.46 9.96
CA VAL A 22 2.40 4.95 10.47
C VAL A 22 2.49 4.81 11.99
N GLU A 23 1.43 5.16 12.72
CA GLU A 23 1.37 5.08 14.19
C GLU A 23 1.47 3.65 14.73
N VAL A 24 0.96 2.66 13.98
CA VAL A 24 1.09 1.23 14.32
C VAL A 24 2.36 0.58 13.76
N GLY A 25 3.29 1.36 13.21
CA GLY A 25 4.58 0.86 12.72
C GLY A 25 4.54 0.28 11.30
N CYS A 26 3.46 0.49 10.54
CA CYS A 26 3.36 0.11 9.13
C CYS A 26 3.86 1.26 8.22
N PRO A 27 4.98 1.09 7.49
CA PRO A 27 5.48 2.13 6.59
C PRO A 27 4.50 2.38 5.45
N VAL A 28 4.42 3.63 4.98
CA VAL A 28 3.55 4.02 3.87
C VAL A 28 4.27 4.89 2.85
N PHE A 29 3.74 4.91 1.62
CA PHE A 29 4.16 5.84 0.57
C PHE A 29 2.94 6.37 -0.20
N PRO A 30 3.02 7.60 -0.77
CA PRO A 30 1.93 8.18 -1.55
C PRO A 30 1.82 7.52 -2.93
N CYS A 31 0.58 7.26 -3.36
CA CYS A 31 0.23 6.82 -4.70
C CYS A 31 -0.79 7.77 -5.34
N LYS A 32 -0.78 7.82 -6.67
CA LYS A 32 -1.82 8.51 -7.44
C LYS A 32 -3.17 7.85 -7.17
N SER A 33 -4.20 8.66 -6.93
CA SER A 33 -5.54 8.12 -6.70
C SER A 33 -6.15 7.44 -7.93
N ALA A 34 -5.74 7.88 -9.13
CA ALA A 34 -6.23 7.43 -10.44
C ALA A 34 -5.76 6.01 -10.80
N ASP A 35 -4.46 5.75 -10.73
CA ASP A 35 -3.85 4.49 -11.21
C ASP A 35 -3.06 3.73 -10.15
N LYS A 36 -3.02 4.23 -8.90
CA LYS A 36 -2.28 3.65 -7.77
C LYS A 36 -0.76 3.60 -7.96
N SER A 37 -0.22 4.24 -8.99
CA SER A 37 1.22 4.32 -9.19
C SER A 37 1.89 5.16 -8.09
N PRO A 38 3.09 4.79 -7.63
CA PRO A 38 3.83 5.53 -6.60
C PRO A 38 4.16 6.97 -7.05
N LEU A 39 4.03 7.93 -6.13
CA LEU A 39 4.36 9.35 -6.36
C LEU A 39 5.79 9.71 -5.96
N ILE A 40 6.53 8.79 -5.32
CA ILE A 40 7.90 8.99 -4.87
C ILE A 40 8.82 7.83 -5.32
N PRO A 41 10.12 8.09 -5.53
CA PRO A 41 11.09 7.04 -5.81
C PRO A 41 11.44 6.25 -4.54
N ALA A 42 12.07 5.09 -4.76
CA ALA A 42 12.59 4.22 -3.71
C ALA A 42 11.56 3.80 -2.65
N TRP A 43 10.26 3.83 -2.98
CA TRP A 43 9.16 3.43 -2.09
C TRP A 43 9.29 2.01 -1.51
N LYS A 44 10.08 1.14 -2.16
CA LYS A 44 10.43 -0.20 -1.68
C LYS A 44 11.46 -0.21 -0.54
N PHE A 45 12.04 0.93 -0.17
CA PHE A 45 13.01 1.07 0.91
C PHE A 45 12.45 1.95 2.02
N ARG A 46 12.85 1.67 3.27
CA ARG A 46 12.55 2.57 4.40
C ARG A 46 13.39 3.81 4.28
N ASP A 47 12.74 4.97 4.33
CA ASP A 47 13.42 6.25 4.24
C ASP A 47 14.55 6.38 5.27
N ALA A 48 14.28 6.05 6.54
CA ALA A 48 15.23 6.12 7.65
C ALA A 48 16.50 5.26 7.46
N LEU A 49 16.47 4.27 6.55
CA LEU A 49 17.60 3.38 6.28
C LEU A 49 18.45 3.82 5.08
N LEU A 50 17.99 4.81 4.31
CA LEU A 50 18.74 5.33 3.17
C LEU A 50 19.80 6.32 3.64
N THR A 51 21.06 6.08 3.26
CA THR A 51 22.16 7.02 3.51
C THR A 51 21.95 8.32 2.75
N ARG A 52 22.72 9.35 3.13
CA ARG A 52 22.68 10.63 2.43
C ARG A 52 23.09 10.49 0.97
N GLU A 53 24.15 9.75 0.70
CA GLU A 53 24.69 9.50 -0.64
C GLU A 53 23.66 8.77 -1.51
N GLN A 54 22.99 7.74 -0.96
CA GLN A 54 21.91 7.05 -1.66
C GLN A 54 20.76 8.00 -1.99
N ARG A 55 20.33 8.84 -1.05
CA ARG A 55 19.26 9.83 -1.27
C ARG A 55 19.64 10.85 -2.34
N GLU A 56 20.89 11.33 -2.36
CA GLU A 56 21.39 12.28 -3.35
C GLU A 56 21.41 11.65 -4.76
N SER A 57 21.92 10.41 -4.87
CA SER A 57 21.92 9.64 -6.11
C SER A 57 20.50 9.39 -6.64
N ILE A 58 19.60 8.84 -5.82
CA ILE A 58 18.20 8.58 -6.21
C ILE A 58 17.49 9.88 -6.62
N ARG A 59 17.78 10.99 -5.92
CA ARG A 59 17.22 12.31 -6.27
C ARG A 59 17.71 12.77 -7.64
N ALA A 60 19.01 12.65 -7.91
CA ALA A 60 19.59 13.05 -9.19
C ALA A 60 18.99 12.26 -10.35
N GLU A 61 18.86 10.94 -10.20
CA GLU A 61 18.22 10.07 -11.20
C GLU A 61 16.75 10.45 -11.43
N PHE A 62 16.00 10.68 -10.35
CA PHE A 62 14.60 11.09 -10.46
C PHE A 62 14.45 12.43 -11.17
N VAL A 63 15.29 13.43 -10.83
CA VAL A 63 15.28 14.75 -11.47
C VAL A 63 15.66 14.64 -12.94
N ALA A 64 16.67 13.84 -13.29
CA ALA A 64 17.06 13.62 -14.68
C ALA A 64 15.92 12.99 -15.51
N LYS A 65 15.16 12.05 -14.91
CA LYS A 65 14.05 11.36 -15.59
C LYS A 65 12.77 12.20 -15.69
N HIS A 66 12.46 12.99 -14.66
CA HIS A 66 11.15 13.63 -14.52
C HIS A 66 11.18 15.16 -14.61
N GLY A 67 12.35 15.78 -14.52
CA GLY A 67 12.53 17.24 -14.60
C GLY A 67 12.18 18.01 -13.32
N PHE A 68 11.84 17.34 -12.22
CA PHE A 68 11.53 17.97 -10.93
C PHE A 68 12.03 17.15 -9.74
N LYS A 69 12.15 17.79 -8.58
CA LYS A 69 12.60 17.12 -7.34
C LYS A 69 11.46 16.26 -6.74
N PRO A 70 11.74 15.02 -6.31
CA PRO A 70 10.74 14.21 -5.63
C PRO A 70 10.40 14.83 -4.26
N ALA A 71 9.12 14.73 -3.87
CA ALA A 71 8.61 15.22 -2.59
C ALA A 71 9.29 14.52 -1.39
N HIS A 72 9.58 13.23 -1.53
CA HIS A 72 10.28 12.41 -0.55
C HIS A 72 10.97 11.23 -1.24
N ILE A 73 11.80 10.47 -0.52
CA ILE A 73 12.50 9.27 -1.02
C ILE A 73 12.35 8.17 0.04
N GLY A 74 11.76 7.04 -0.35
CA GLY A 74 11.49 5.93 0.57
C GLY A 74 10.11 5.98 1.22
N ALA A 75 9.62 4.81 1.65
CA ALA A 75 8.43 4.71 2.48
C ALA A 75 8.74 5.14 3.92
N THR A 76 7.80 5.80 4.58
CA THR A 76 8.04 6.49 5.85
C THR A 76 7.21 5.93 7.00
N LEU A 77 7.81 5.99 8.20
CA LEU A 77 7.12 5.87 9.50
C LEU A 77 7.12 7.19 10.26
N ASN A 78 7.49 8.30 9.63
CA ASN A 78 7.58 9.58 10.30
C ASN A 78 6.32 10.42 10.02
N ASN A 79 5.56 10.74 11.06
CA ASN A 79 4.35 11.56 10.95
C ASN A 79 4.60 12.96 10.35
N ALA A 80 5.74 13.59 10.65
CA ALA A 80 6.06 14.90 10.08
C ALA A 80 6.38 14.79 8.57
N THR A 81 7.04 13.72 8.15
CA THR A 81 7.24 13.40 6.72
C THR A 81 5.90 13.14 6.04
N LEU A 82 5.03 12.33 6.64
CA LEU A 82 3.69 12.03 6.12
C LEU A 82 2.89 13.32 5.89
N MET A 83 2.83 14.21 6.88
CA MET A 83 2.15 15.50 6.76
C MET A 83 2.70 16.37 5.63
N LYS A 84 4.04 16.43 5.48
CA LYS A 84 4.67 17.19 4.39
C LYS A 84 4.27 16.64 3.02
N ILE A 85 4.28 15.31 2.86
CA ILE A 85 3.89 14.64 1.60
C ILE A 85 2.43 14.91 1.27
N TRP A 86 1.51 14.70 2.21
CA TRP A 86 0.06 14.87 1.96
C TRP A 86 -0.35 16.32 1.79
N ARG A 87 0.41 17.29 2.32
CA ARG A 87 0.21 18.71 1.98
C ARG A 87 0.52 19.01 0.50
N GLN A 88 1.49 18.30 -0.08
CA GLN A 88 1.83 18.43 -1.50
C GLN A 88 0.90 17.62 -2.40
N PHE A 89 0.40 16.48 -1.91
CA PHE A 89 -0.50 15.59 -2.65
C PHE A 89 -1.75 15.28 -1.82
N PRO A 90 -2.69 16.24 -1.67
CA PRO A 90 -3.88 16.04 -0.84
C PRO A 90 -4.77 14.89 -1.35
N ASP A 91 -4.77 14.65 -2.66
CA ASP A 91 -5.51 13.56 -3.31
C ASP A 91 -4.79 12.20 -3.28
N ALA A 92 -3.58 12.11 -2.71
CA ALA A 92 -2.86 10.85 -2.67
C ALA A 92 -3.62 9.79 -1.85
N VAL A 93 -3.58 8.56 -2.36
CA VAL A 93 -3.90 7.37 -1.58
C VAL A 93 -2.61 6.78 -1.02
N TYR A 94 -2.71 5.93 0.00
CA TYR A 94 -1.55 5.29 0.60
C TYR A 94 -1.27 3.94 -0.06
N GLY A 95 0.00 3.61 -0.22
CA GLY A 95 0.50 2.27 -0.51
C GLY A 95 1.20 1.68 0.72
N ILE A 96 1.05 0.36 0.90
CA ILE A 96 1.77 -0.42 1.92
C ILE A 96 2.88 -1.21 1.20
N PRO A 97 4.17 -0.97 1.49
CA PRO A 97 5.26 -1.78 0.96
C PRO A 97 5.31 -3.08 1.76
N CYS A 98 4.58 -4.11 1.27
CA CYS A 98 4.29 -5.36 1.99
C CYS A 98 5.53 -6.01 2.62
N GLY A 99 6.63 -6.10 1.88
CA GLY A 99 7.91 -6.61 2.40
C GLY A 99 8.47 -5.81 3.58
N LEU A 100 8.40 -4.48 3.55
CA LEU A 100 8.85 -3.63 4.67
C LEU A 100 7.89 -3.64 5.86
N ALA A 101 6.60 -3.87 5.59
CA ALA A 101 5.55 -3.96 6.60
C ALA A 101 5.47 -5.36 7.25
N GLY A 102 6.23 -6.35 6.74
CA GLY A 102 6.20 -7.72 7.26
C GLY A 102 4.88 -8.44 7.00
N VAL A 103 4.16 -8.06 5.94
CA VAL A 103 2.86 -8.63 5.58
C VAL A 103 2.88 -9.22 4.19
N VAL A 104 1.95 -10.14 3.95
CA VAL A 104 1.59 -10.63 2.63
C VAL A 104 0.08 -10.44 2.45
N VAL A 105 -0.34 -10.08 1.24
CA VAL A 105 -1.75 -9.86 0.91
C VAL A 105 -2.17 -10.86 -0.13
N VAL A 106 -3.28 -11.55 0.14
CA VAL A 106 -4.06 -12.23 -0.89
C VAL A 106 -5.04 -11.21 -1.45
N ASP A 107 -4.83 -10.84 -2.71
CA ASP A 107 -5.63 -9.87 -3.46
C ASP A 107 -6.66 -10.63 -4.30
N ALA A 108 -7.86 -10.80 -3.76
CA ALA A 108 -8.97 -11.52 -4.36
C ALA A 108 -9.75 -10.60 -5.30
N ASP A 109 -9.53 -10.74 -6.62
CA ASP A 109 -10.13 -9.88 -7.62
C ASP A 109 -11.57 -10.30 -7.94
N TYR A 110 -12.51 -9.37 -7.81
CA TYR A 110 -13.91 -9.65 -8.10
C TYR A 110 -14.17 -10.08 -9.54
N LYS A 111 -13.40 -9.55 -10.50
CA LYS A 111 -13.58 -9.85 -11.92
C LYS A 111 -13.29 -11.33 -12.25
N ASP A 112 -12.51 -11.98 -11.40
CA ASP A 112 -12.09 -13.38 -11.52
C ASP A 112 -12.80 -14.26 -10.48
N ASP A 113 -13.88 -13.76 -9.88
CA ASP A 113 -14.67 -14.42 -8.84
C ASP A 113 -13.85 -14.79 -7.59
N GLY A 114 -12.77 -14.03 -7.35
CA GLY A 114 -11.79 -14.28 -6.31
C GLY A 114 -12.38 -14.36 -4.90
N PRO A 115 -13.24 -13.42 -4.46
CA PRO A 115 -13.81 -13.47 -3.11
C PRO A 115 -14.60 -14.75 -2.83
N ARG A 116 -15.37 -15.26 -3.80
CA ARG A 116 -16.13 -16.52 -3.64
C ARG A 116 -15.20 -17.72 -3.63
N LEU A 117 -14.33 -17.83 -4.63
CA LEU A 117 -13.41 -18.97 -4.76
C LEU A 117 -12.45 -19.08 -3.57
N LEU A 118 -11.96 -17.95 -3.07
CA LEU A 118 -11.09 -17.94 -1.89
C LEU A 118 -11.84 -18.32 -0.63
N ALA A 119 -13.08 -17.86 -0.45
CA ALA A 119 -13.90 -18.23 0.70
C ALA A 119 -14.17 -19.75 0.74
N GLU A 120 -14.53 -20.34 -0.40
CA GLU A 120 -14.72 -21.80 -0.55
C GLU A 120 -13.45 -22.56 -0.22
N PHE A 121 -12.31 -22.17 -0.80
CA PHE A 121 -11.02 -22.78 -0.51
C PHE A 121 -10.68 -22.71 0.98
N VAL A 122 -10.85 -21.55 1.61
CA VAL A 122 -10.56 -21.38 3.03
C VAL A 122 -11.48 -22.24 3.90
N GLU A 123 -12.76 -22.36 3.55
CA GLU A 123 -13.70 -23.25 4.25
C GLU A 123 -13.27 -24.72 4.13
N GLU A 124 -12.87 -25.17 2.94
CA GLU A 124 -12.31 -26.51 2.74
C GLU A 124 -11.04 -26.77 3.56
N GLN A 125 -10.23 -25.74 3.82
CA GLN A 125 -9.04 -25.82 4.67
C GLN A 125 -9.33 -25.70 6.18
N GLY A 126 -10.60 -25.60 6.59
CA GLY A 126 -11.01 -25.52 8.00
C GLY A 126 -11.24 -24.10 8.53
N GLY A 127 -11.39 -23.13 7.63
CA GLY A 127 -11.75 -21.74 7.93
C GLY A 127 -10.55 -20.78 8.02
N TRP A 128 -10.88 -19.50 8.23
CA TRP A 128 -9.86 -18.44 8.26
C TRP A 128 -8.96 -18.57 9.49
N PRO A 129 -7.62 -18.39 9.33
CA PRO A 129 -6.75 -18.30 10.49
C PRO A 129 -7.07 -17.05 11.32
N LYS A 130 -6.76 -17.11 12.61
CA LYS A 130 -6.98 -15.98 13.52
C LYS A 130 -6.09 -14.80 13.14
N GLY A 131 -6.64 -13.59 13.24
CA GLY A 131 -5.89 -12.34 13.03
C GLY A 131 -5.80 -11.86 11.58
N VAL A 132 -6.45 -12.54 10.63
CA VAL A 132 -6.55 -12.04 9.25
C VAL A 132 -7.37 -10.76 9.23
N VAL A 133 -6.81 -9.72 8.62
CA VAL A 133 -7.54 -8.47 8.36
C VAL A 133 -8.04 -8.50 6.92
N THR A 134 -9.35 -8.36 6.74
CA THR A 134 -9.98 -8.32 5.42
C THR A 134 -10.48 -6.91 5.13
N ILE A 135 -10.10 -6.35 4.00
CA ILE A 135 -10.51 -5.01 3.56
C ILE A 135 -11.18 -5.12 2.18
N PRO A 136 -12.43 -4.67 2.01
CA PRO A 136 -13.06 -4.63 0.69
C PRO A 136 -12.38 -3.61 -0.20
N THR A 137 -12.21 -3.96 -1.47
CA THR A 137 -11.70 -3.02 -2.48
C THR A 137 -12.85 -2.27 -3.14
N ARG A 138 -12.56 -1.15 -3.81
CA ARG A 138 -13.57 -0.39 -4.55
C ARG A 138 -14.21 -1.20 -5.70
N GLY A 139 -13.49 -2.18 -6.24
CA GLY A 139 -13.96 -3.01 -7.35
C GLY A 139 -14.84 -4.18 -6.95
N GLY A 140 -15.20 -4.31 -5.66
CA GLY A 140 -15.93 -5.46 -5.13
C GLY A 140 -15.04 -6.64 -4.72
N GLY A 141 -13.72 -6.53 -4.92
CA GLY A 141 -12.75 -7.53 -4.49
C GLY A 141 -12.43 -7.42 -3.00
N GLN A 142 -11.47 -8.22 -2.53
CA GLN A 142 -11.06 -8.24 -1.12
C GLN A 142 -9.53 -8.35 -1.01
N HIS A 143 -8.94 -7.60 -0.08
CA HIS A 143 -7.57 -7.80 0.35
C HIS A 143 -7.57 -8.51 1.70
N HIS A 144 -6.91 -9.66 1.78
CA HIS A 144 -6.71 -10.40 3.03
C HIS A 144 -5.24 -10.30 3.45
N TYR A 145 -5.00 -9.65 4.59
CA TYR A 145 -3.66 -9.40 5.12
C TYR A 145 -3.26 -10.48 6.12
N PHE A 146 -2.06 -11.00 5.94
CA PHE A 146 -1.42 -11.96 6.82
C PHE A 146 -0.05 -11.45 7.24
N ILE A 147 0.40 -11.86 8.42
CA ILE A 147 1.82 -11.73 8.80
C ILE A 147 2.63 -12.62 7.86
N ASN A 148 3.78 -12.11 7.41
CA ASN A 148 4.68 -12.83 6.50
C ASN A 148 5.98 -13.20 7.20
N ASP A 149 5.90 -14.18 8.09
CA ASP A 149 7.03 -14.75 8.85
C ASP A 149 7.84 -15.78 8.05
N VAL A 150 7.25 -16.33 6.99
CA VAL A 150 7.86 -17.33 6.09
C VAL A 150 8.55 -16.74 4.84
N GLY A 151 8.49 -15.41 4.64
CA GLY A 151 9.21 -14.73 3.57
C GLY A 151 8.60 -14.88 2.17
N LEU A 152 7.27 -14.96 2.06
CA LEU A 152 6.56 -14.98 0.79
C LEU A 152 6.83 -13.71 -0.03
N THR A 153 7.11 -13.88 -1.32
CA THR A 153 7.38 -12.80 -2.26
C THR A 153 6.15 -12.48 -3.12
N ASN A 154 6.19 -11.38 -3.86
CA ASN A 154 5.13 -11.02 -4.79
C ASN A 154 5.00 -12.06 -5.92
N SER A 155 3.81 -12.66 -6.05
CA SER A 155 3.49 -13.65 -7.07
C SER A 155 2.18 -13.29 -7.77
N ALA A 156 2.30 -12.45 -8.81
CA ALA A 156 1.18 -12.12 -9.67
C ALA A 156 0.79 -13.36 -10.48
N GLY A 157 -0.44 -13.80 -10.31
CA GLY A 157 -0.99 -14.97 -10.97
C GLY A 157 -0.64 -16.33 -10.35
N GLY A 158 0.10 -16.36 -9.23
CA GLY A 158 0.42 -17.60 -8.52
C GLY A 158 -0.82 -18.34 -8.00
N MET A 159 -1.94 -17.63 -7.84
CA MET A 159 -3.22 -18.17 -7.37
C MET A 159 -4.38 -17.86 -8.34
N LYS A 160 -4.11 -17.83 -9.66
CA LYS A 160 -5.14 -17.60 -10.69
C LYS A 160 -6.34 -18.54 -10.58
N LYS A 161 -6.13 -19.80 -10.16
CA LYS A 161 -7.21 -20.78 -9.98
C LYS A 161 -8.23 -20.35 -8.91
N LEU A 162 -7.83 -19.47 -8.00
CA LEU A 162 -8.67 -18.89 -6.95
C LEU A 162 -9.07 -17.45 -7.26
N GLY A 163 -8.84 -16.94 -8.49
CA GLY A 163 -9.08 -15.53 -8.82
C GLY A 163 -8.25 -14.55 -7.98
N CYS A 164 -7.07 -14.96 -7.53
CA CYS A 164 -6.26 -14.20 -6.58
C CYS A 164 -4.84 -13.92 -7.07
N ASP A 165 -4.29 -12.78 -6.64
CA ASP A 165 -2.87 -12.41 -6.71
C ASP A 165 -2.23 -12.43 -5.31
N ILE A 166 -0.90 -12.62 -5.25
CA ILE A 166 -0.12 -12.44 -4.01
C ILE A 166 0.68 -11.15 -4.09
N ARG A 167 0.48 -10.26 -3.10
CA ARG A 167 1.32 -9.08 -2.88
C ARG A 167 2.25 -9.33 -1.68
N GLY A 168 3.55 -9.44 -1.94
CA GLY A 168 4.57 -9.72 -0.93
C GLY A 168 5.78 -8.82 -1.10
N ASN A 169 6.93 -9.26 -0.60
CA ASN A 169 8.23 -8.60 -0.82
C ASN A 169 8.66 -8.68 -2.30
#